data_AF-A0A349SQT2-F1
#
_entry.id   AF-A0A349SQT2-F1
#
_cell.length_a   1.000
_cell.length_b   1.000
_cell.length_c   1.000
_cell.angle_alpha   90.00
_cell.angle_beta   90.00
_cell.angle_gamma   90.00
#
_symmetry.space_group_name_H-M   'P 1'
#
loop_
_entity.id
_entity.type
_entity.pdbx_description
1 polymer ?
#
loop_
_entity_poly.entity_id
_entity_poly.type
_entity_poly.pdbx_seq_one_letter_code
_entity_poly.pdbx_strand_id
1 'polypeptide(L)'
;MWKLGLVGLMLSVIGVIYLDAVITNHFEGKRWSIPAKVYGRPLELYDGMPLTEAQLAFELSLLNYRHVYDTPGPGSFSTNQREYTIVTRGFDFWEGAEPSREVRINLRGGRVSGMDVSNQSGSIVRLEPPLIGGIYPAHNEDRVLVKLDQVPKQLLQALLAVEDRDFFEHFGLSIKGIARALVANLASGEVRQGGSTLTQQLVKNFYLSSERSLSRKGIEAIMAVLLDFHYDKTEILEAYLNEVYLGQAGKRAIHGVGLGSLFYFDVPLREL
;
A
#
# COMPACT_ATOMS: atom_id res chain seq x y z
N MET A 1 -26.99 -40.66 -22.67
CA MET A 1 -26.95 -39.82 -21.45
C MET A 1 -25.53 -39.71 -20.89
N TRP A 2 -24.84 -40.81 -20.53
CA TRP A 2 -23.47 -40.75 -19.96
C TRP A 2 -22.40 -40.10 -20.87
N LYS A 3 -22.48 -40.31 -22.19
CA LYS A 3 -21.57 -39.67 -23.17
C LYS A 3 -21.62 -38.14 -23.12
N LEU A 4 -22.82 -37.55 -22.92
CA LEU A 4 -22.98 -36.10 -22.78
C LEU A 4 -22.38 -35.58 -21.46
N GLY A 5 -22.50 -36.37 -20.39
CA GLY A 5 -21.84 -36.06 -19.11
C GLY A 5 -20.32 -36.03 -19.22
N LEU A 6 -19.73 -36.95 -19.99
CA LEU A 6 -18.28 -36.96 -20.25
C LEU A 6 -17.83 -35.73 -21.04
N VAL A 7 -18.60 -35.31 -22.05
CA VAL A 7 -18.28 -34.07 -22.80
C VAL A 7 -18.35 -32.87 -21.86
N GLY A 8 -19.36 -32.79 -20.99
CA GLY A 8 -19.48 -31.72 -20.00
C GLY A 8 -18.28 -31.68 -19.05
N LEU A 9 -17.87 -32.82 -18.48
CA LEU A 9 -16.69 -32.93 -17.62
C LEU A 9 -15.42 -32.46 -18.33
N MET A 10 -15.21 -32.93 -19.57
CA MET A 10 -14.04 -32.55 -20.37
C MET A 10 -14.00 -31.03 -20.61
N LEU A 11 -15.14 -30.41 -20.95
CA LEU A 11 -15.23 -28.96 -21.11
C LEU A 11 -14.96 -28.21 -19.80
N SER A 12 -15.44 -28.71 -18.66
CA SER A 12 -15.13 -28.12 -17.35
C SER A 12 -13.65 -28.19 -17.03
N VAL A 13 -12.99 -29.33 -17.29
CA VAL A 13 -11.53 -29.48 -17.08
C VAL A 13 -10.76 -28.52 -17.98
N ILE A 14 -11.11 -28.43 -19.27
CA ILE A 14 -10.50 -27.46 -20.20
C ILE A 14 -10.72 -26.03 -19.69
N GLY A 15 -11.91 -25.71 -19.18
CA GLY A 15 -12.22 -24.41 -18.59
C GLY A 15 -11.34 -24.09 -17.37
N VAL A 16 -11.13 -25.04 -16.46
CA VAL A 16 -10.24 -24.86 -15.30
C VAL A 16 -8.80 -24.64 -15.74
N ILE A 17 -8.29 -25.42 -16.69
CA ILE A 17 -6.94 -25.26 -17.26
C ILE A 17 -6.79 -23.87 -17.91
N TYR A 18 -7.83 -23.41 -18.62
CA TYR A 18 -7.84 -22.07 -19.17
C TYR A 18 -7.77 -20.99 -18.08
N LEU A 19 -8.58 -21.10 -17.03
CA LEU A 19 -8.56 -20.15 -15.90
C LEU A 19 -7.21 -20.16 -15.18
N ASP A 20 -6.59 -21.31 -15.03
CA ASP A 20 -5.26 -21.50 -14.45
C ASP A 20 -4.17 -20.77 -15.27
N ALA A 21 -4.20 -20.94 -16.59
CA ALA A 21 -3.31 -20.23 -17.51
C ALA A 21 -3.53 -18.71 -17.50
N VAL A 22 -4.78 -18.26 -17.33
CA VAL A 22 -5.11 -16.83 -17.18
C VAL A 22 -4.53 -16.28 -15.88
N ILE A 23 -4.65 -17.01 -14.78
CA ILE A 23 -4.12 -16.60 -13.47
C ILE A 23 -2.61 -16.46 -13.53
N THR A 24 -1.92 -17.53 -13.91
CA THR A 24 -0.45 -17.59 -13.91
C THR A 24 0.16 -16.54 -14.83
N ASN A 25 -0.33 -16.42 -16.06
CA ASN A 25 0.19 -15.44 -17.02
C ASN A 25 0.00 -13.98 -16.58
N HIS A 26 -1.14 -13.64 -15.99
CA HIS A 26 -1.40 -12.27 -15.55
C HIS A 26 -0.68 -11.95 -14.23
N PHE A 27 -0.71 -12.88 -13.27
CA PHE A 27 -0.14 -12.67 -11.93
C PHE A 27 1.39 -12.61 -11.96
N GLU A 28 2.04 -13.35 -12.87
CA GLU A 28 3.50 -13.34 -13.02
C GLU A 28 4.00 -12.26 -13.98
N GLY A 29 3.32 -12.04 -15.11
CA GLY A 29 3.86 -11.24 -16.22
C GLY A 29 3.79 -9.73 -16.04
N LYS A 30 2.93 -9.22 -15.14
CA LYS A 30 2.66 -7.79 -15.00
C LYS A 30 2.30 -7.43 -13.57
N ARG A 31 3.13 -7.81 -12.58
CA ARG A 31 2.83 -7.48 -11.17
C ARG A 31 2.42 -6.01 -11.06
N TRP A 32 3.24 -5.06 -11.56
CA TRP A 32 2.84 -3.66 -11.78
C TRP A 32 3.83 -2.95 -12.72
N SER A 33 3.37 -2.09 -13.65
CA SER A 33 4.29 -1.13 -14.29
C SER A 33 4.63 -0.04 -13.28
N ILE A 34 5.83 -0.11 -12.68
CA ILE A 34 6.26 0.90 -11.70
C ILE A 34 6.38 2.23 -12.44
N PRO A 35 5.55 3.25 -12.12
CA PRO A 35 5.72 4.56 -12.72
C PRO A 35 7.07 5.11 -12.29
N ALA A 36 7.78 5.75 -13.22
CA ALA A 36 9.01 6.43 -12.85
C ALA A 36 8.65 7.58 -11.91
N LYS A 37 9.18 7.57 -10.69
CA LYS A 37 8.95 8.65 -9.73
C LYS A 37 9.93 9.78 -9.99
N VAL A 38 9.42 11.00 -10.03
CA VAL A 38 10.20 12.23 -10.15
C VAL A 38 10.27 12.87 -8.78
N TYR A 39 11.49 12.92 -8.25
CA TYR A 39 11.79 13.53 -6.96
C TYR A 39 12.45 14.89 -7.16
N GLY A 40 12.23 15.80 -6.23
CA GLY A 40 12.93 17.09 -6.16
C GLY A 40 14.34 16.94 -5.58
N ARG A 41 14.98 18.08 -5.27
CA ARG A 41 16.25 18.05 -4.54
C ARG A 41 16.02 17.61 -3.09
N PRO A 42 16.85 16.72 -2.52
CA PRO A 42 16.87 16.53 -1.08
C PRO A 42 17.39 17.81 -0.40
N LEU A 43 16.90 18.08 0.81
CA LEU A 43 17.47 19.12 1.66
C LEU A 43 18.65 18.53 2.43
N GLU A 44 19.85 19.02 2.15
CA GLU A 44 21.06 18.66 2.90
C GLU A 44 21.27 19.67 4.03
N LEU A 45 21.21 19.20 5.27
CA LEU A 45 21.52 19.96 6.47
C LEU A 45 22.98 19.76 6.85
N TYR A 46 23.68 20.87 7.08
CA TYR A 46 25.05 20.90 7.56
C TYR A 46 25.33 22.20 8.32
N ASP A 47 26.35 22.19 9.15
CA ASP A 47 26.71 23.35 9.96
C ASP A 47 27.17 24.53 9.08
N GLY A 48 26.68 25.72 9.38
CA GLY A 48 26.90 26.93 8.58
C GLY A 48 26.03 27.08 7.34
N MET A 49 25.13 26.15 7.01
CA MET A 49 24.22 26.26 5.87
C MET A 49 23.36 27.54 5.96
N PRO A 50 23.23 28.35 4.89
CA PRO A 50 22.23 29.40 4.80
C PRO A 50 20.81 28.83 4.81
N LEU A 51 20.09 29.00 5.91
CA LEU A 51 18.75 28.48 6.12
C LEU A 51 18.02 29.32 7.17
N THR A 52 16.90 29.92 6.78
CA THR A 52 16.01 30.65 7.68
C THR A 52 14.94 29.73 8.27
N GLU A 53 14.35 30.14 9.40
CA GLU A 53 13.22 29.41 10.02
C GLU A 53 12.05 29.23 9.02
N ALA A 54 11.74 30.27 8.25
CA ALA A 54 10.68 30.23 7.24
C ALA A 54 10.99 29.23 6.10
N GLN A 55 12.25 29.15 5.65
CA GLN A 55 12.67 28.18 4.64
C GLN A 55 12.64 26.76 5.19
N LEU A 56 13.14 26.54 6.41
CA LEU A 56 13.07 25.23 7.05
C LEU A 56 11.62 24.78 7.21
N ALA A 57 10.74 25.65 7.71
CA ALA A 57 9.32 25.36 7.85
C ALA A 57 8.68 25.01 6.49
N PHE A 58 9.05 25.73 5.43
CA PHE A 58 8.59 25.42 4.07
C PHE A 58 9.06 24.04 3.61
N GLU A 59 10.34 23.70 3.75
CA GLU A 59 10.89 22.40 3.35
C GLU A 59 10.25 21.24 4.14
N LEU A 60 10.09 21.40 5.46
CA LEU A 60 9.41 20.43 6.31
C LEU A 60 7.93 20.27 5.92
N SER A 61 7.25 21.38 5.58
CA SER A 61 5.86 21.33 5.11
C SER A 61 5.71 20.64 3.76
N LEU A 62 6.65 20.84 2.84
CA LEU A 62 6.65 20.19 1.52
C LEU A 62 6.80 18.66 1.64
N LEU A 63 7.48 18.22 2.70
CA LEU A 63 7.68 16.82 3.03
C LEU A 63 6.63 16.30 4.01
N ASN A 64 5.61 17.07 4.37
CA ASN A 64 4.58 16.69 5.36
C ASN A 64 5.16 16.21 6.69
N TYR A 65 6.23 16.85 7.18
CA TYR A 65 6.72 16.61 8.53
C TYR A 65 5.72 17.17 9.54
N ARG A 66 5.35 16.38 10.53
CA ARG A 66 4.40 16.78 11.57
C ARG A 66 5.10 17.51 12.70
N HIS A 67 4.57 18.67 13.11
CA HIS A 67 5.02 19.33 14.33
C HIS A 67 4.42 18.63 15.55
N VAL A 68 5.27 18.20 16.49
CA VAL A 68 4.86 17.58 17.74
C VAL A 68 5.39 18.35 18.95
N TYR A 69 4.65 18.33 20.05
CA TYR A 69 5.02 19.01 21.29
C TYR A 69 5.87 18.14 22.23
N ASP A 70 5.82 16.81 22.05
CA ASP A 70 6.56 15.83 22.83
C ASP A 70 7.77 15.31 22.05
N THR A 71 8.19 14.06 22.30
CA THR A 71 9.31 13.42 21.61
C THR A 71 8.97 13.13 20.14
N PRO A 72 9.69 13.71 19.16
CA PRO A 72 9.46 13.42 17.75
C PRO A 72 9.85 11.98 17.39
N GLY A 73 9.05 11.37 16.51
CA GLY A 73 9.38 10.13 15.79
C GLY A 73 9.64 10.39 14.30
N PRO A 74 9.93 9.36 13.49
CA PRO A 74 10.20 9.52 12.06
C PRO A 74 9.13 10.34 11.33
N GLY A 75 9.56 11.32 10.52
CA GLY A 75 8.64 12.21 9.78
C GLY A 75 7.97 13.27 10.67
N SER A 76 8.56 13.57 11.82
CA SER A 76 8.09 14.64 12.70
C SER A 76 9.24 15.49 13.23
N PHE A 77 8.88 16.66 13.72
CA PHE A 77 9.82 17.59 14.32
C PHE A 77 9.18 18.27 15.52
N SER A 78 10.03 18.67 16.46
CA SER A 78 9.65 19.56 17.55
C SER A 78 10.54 20.79 17.53
N THR A 79 10.02 21.89 18.07
CA THR A 79 10.78 23.14 18.19
C THR A 79 10.77 23.64 19.63
N ASN A 80 11.95 23.99 20.13
CA ASN A 80 12.13 24.61 21.44
C ASN A 80 12.93 25.89 21.27
N GLN A 81 12.24 27.04 21.34
CA GLN A 81 12.78 28.38 21.10
C GLN A 81 13.40 28.56 19.71
N ARG A 82 14.66 28.12 19.53
CA ARG A 82 15.44 28.21 18.27
C ARG A 82 16.18 26.92 17.94
N GLU A 83 15.96 25.89 18.75
CA GLU A 83 16.44 24.54 18.49
C GLU A 83 15.31 23.73 17.85
N TYR A 84 15.62 23.07 16.75
CA TYR A 84 14.71 22.16 16.06
C TYR A 84 15.25 20.76 16.22
N THR A 85 14.42 19.86 16.74
CA THR A 85 14.70 18.42 16.74
C THR A 85 13.89 17.80 15.62
N ILE A 86 14.55 17.33 14.57
CA ILE A 86 13.95 16.74 13.38
C ILE A 86 14.33 15.27 13.35
N VAL A 87 13.36 14.38 13.20
CA VAL A 87 13.63 12.94 13.06
C VAL A 87 13.30 12.53 11.65
N THR A 88 14.34 12.24 10.86
CA THR A 88 14.20 11.93 9.43
C THR A 88 13.45 10.62 9.23
N ARG A 89 12.75 10.46 8.09
CA ARG A 89 12.04 9.21 7.77
C ARG A 89 12.96 8.05 7.41
N GLY A 90 14.18 8.36 6.98
CA GLY A 90 15.02 7.43 6.24
C GLY A 90 14.55 7.29 4.79
N PHE A 91 15.47 7.00 3.88
CA PHE A 91 15.19 6.94 2.45
C PHE A 91 16.21 6.08 1.71
N ASP A 92 15.75 5.41 0.65
CA ASP A 92 16.61 4.61 -0.25
C ASP A 92 17.19 5.52 -1.34
N PHE A 93 18.37 6.10 -1.09
CA PHE A 93 19.08 6.94 -2.06
C PHE A 93 19.85 6.08 -3.09
N TRP A 94 20.31 6.71 -4.18
CA TRP A 94 21.13 6.05 -5.21
C TRP A 94 22.48 5.55 -4.69
N GLU A 95 22.97 6.11 -3.58
CA GLU A 95 24.20 5.70 -2.89
C GLU A 95 23.96 4.56 -1.89
N GLY A 96 22.72 4.36 -1.44
CA GLY A 96 22.36 3.36 -0.44
C GLY A 96 21.17 3.77 0.43
N ALA A 97 20.70 2.84 1.26
CA ALA A 97 19.63 3.09 2.22
C ALA A 97 20.15 3.90 3.41
N GLU A 98 19.51 5.04 3.67
CA GLU A 98 19.76 5.85 4.87
C GLU A 98 18.65 5.60 5.90
N PRO A 99 18.99 5.17 7.13
CA PRO A 99 17.98 4.96 8.18
C PRO A 99 17.47 6.29 8.74
N SER A 100 16.35 6.23 9.49
CA SER A 100 15.87 7.35 10.28
C SER A 100 16.93 7.83 11.28
N ARG A 101 17.11 9.15 11.39
CA ARG A 101 18.08 9.80 12.28
C ARG A 101 17.45 11.00 12.97
N GLU A 102 17.78 11.19 14.23
CA GLU A 102 17.47 12.43 14.95
C GLU A 102 18.58 13.46 14.70
N VAL A 103 18.16 14.65 14.28
CA VAL A 103 19.01 15.80 14.01
C VAL A 103 18.51 16.98 14.84
N ARG A 104 19.40 17.54 15.65
CA ARG A 104 19.17 18.79 16.37
C ARG A 104 19.90 19.92 15.66
N ILE A 105 19.17 20.95 15.24
CA ILE A 105 19.76 22.14 14.63
C ILE A 105 19.39 23.40 15.39
N ASN A 106 20.35 24.32 15.48
CA ASN A 106 20.17 25.64 16.04
C ASN A 106 20.19 26.68 14.92
N LEU A 107 19.08 27.41 14.73
CA LEU A 107 19.00 28.46 13.71
C LEU A 107 19.33 29.84 14.31
N ARG A 108 20.32 30.52 13.74
CA ARG A 108 20.70 31.88 14.15
C ARG A 108 21.22 32.69 12.97
N GLY A 109 20.71 33.91 12.80
CA GLY A 109 21.17 34.82 11.74
C GLY A 109 20.87 34.31 10.32
N GLY A 110 19.81 33.52 10.14
CA GLY A 110 19.45 32.94 8.83
C GLY A 110 20.39 31.82 8.37
N ARG A 111 21.08 31.16 9.31
CA ARG A 111 21.94 30.01 9.05
C ARG A 111 21.78 28.94 10.13
N VAL A 112 22.13 27.70 9.79
CA VAL A 112 22.40 26.64 10.76
C VAL A 112 23.67 27.02 11.50
N SER A 113 23.57 27.28 12.80
CA SER A 113 24.65 27.76 13.67
C SER A 113 25.25 26.67 14.55
N GLY A 114 24.59 25.51 14.59
CA GLY A 114 25.06 24.30 15.25
C GLY A 114 24.15 23.15 14.85
N MET A 115 24.76 21.99 14.65
CA MET A 115 24.05 20.76 14.27
C MET A 115 24.63 19.60 15.04
N ASP A 116 23.75 18.83 15.67
CA ASP A 116 24.08 17.60 16.37
C ASP A 116 23.24 16.46 15.79
N VAL A 117 23.90 15.35 15.46
CA VAL A 117 23.26 14.19 14.85
C VAL A 117 23.48 13.01 15.77
N SER A 118 22.40 12.31 16.10
CA SER A 118 22.48 11.11 16.94
C SER A 118 23.51 10.13 16.36
N ASN A 119 24.50 9.78 17.20
CA ASN A 119 25.61 8.85 16.93
C ASN A 119 26.72 9.27 15.94
N GLN A 120 26.76 10.49 15.40
CA GLN A 120 27.92 10.98 14.60
C GLN A 120 28.08 12.51 14.67
N SER A 121 29.24 13.03 15.06
CA SER A 121 29.55 14.46 14.98
C SER A 121 29.95 14.87 13.55
N GLY A 122 29.42 16.00 13.06
CA GLY A 122 29.94 16.69 11.87
C GLY A 122 29.57 16.08 10.50
N SER A 123 28.46 15.35 10.41
CA SER A 123 28.06 14.66 9.18
C SER A 123 26.82 15.32 8.58
N ILE A 124 26.88 15.66 7.29
CA ILE A 124 25.74 16.14 6.49
C ILE A 124 24.57 15.17 6.70
N VAL A 125 23.37 15.68 6.94
CA VAL A 125 22.15 14.87 7.00
C VAL A 125 21.21 15.32 5.90
N ARG A 126 20.70 14.35 5.15
CA ARG A 126 19.74 14.60 4.08
C ARG A 126 18.34 14.29 4.60
N LEU A 127 17.40 15.18 4.30
CA LEU A 127 15.99 14.82 4.31
C LEU A 127 15.67 14.09 3.02
N GLU A 128 14.64 13.26 3.05
CA GLU A 128 14.11 12.62 1.86
C GLU A 128 13.69 13.68 0.82
N PRO A 129 13.87 13.41 -0.49
CA PRO A 129 13.49 14.37 -1.50
C PRO A 129 11.97 14.42 -1.66
N PRO A 130 11.37 15.60 -1.92
CA PRO A 130 9.94 15.73 -2.11
C PRO A 130 9.51 15.02 -3.39
N LEU A 131 8.42 14.27 -3.34
CA LEU A 131 7.83 13.64 -4.53
C LEU A 131 7.13 14.71 -5.37
N ILE A 132 7.65 14.97 -6.56
CA ILE A 132 7.04 15.93 -7.51
C ILE A 132 5.88 15.25 -8.27
N GLY A 133 6.03 13.97 -8.60
CA GLY A 133 4.99 13.18 -9.24
C GLY A 133 5.51 11.89 -9.88
N GLY A 134 4.62 11.13 -10.52
CA GLY A 134 4.98 9.96 -11.33
C GLY A 134 4.87 10.24 -12.83
N ILE A 135 5.75 9.62 -13.62
CA ILE A 135 5.56 9.45 -15.06
C ILE A 135 4.90 8.08 -15.25
N TYR A 136 3.61 8.13 -15.58
CA TYR A 136 2.79 6.95 -15.75
C TYR A 136 2.85 6.47 -17.20
N PRO A 137 2.97 5.15 -17.45
CA PRO A 137 2.69 4.58 -18.76
C PRO A 137 1.23 4.87 -19.17
N ALA A 138 0.93 4.76 -20.46
CA ALA A 138 -0.29 5.23 -21.13
C ALA A 138 -1.66 4.77 -20.56
N HIS A 139 -1.71 3.97 -19.50
CA HIS A 139 -2.92 3.39 -18.93
C HIS A 139 -3.59 4.20 -17.81
N ASN A 140 -3.10 5.41 -17.46
CA ASN A 140 -3.74 6.32 -16.49
C ASN A 140 -3.97 5.73 -15.07
N GLU A 141 -3.31 4.62 -14.72
CA GLU A 141 -3.37 4.04 -13.38
C GLU A 141 -2.23 4.60 -12.54
N ASP A 142 -2.57 5.46 -11.59
CA ASP A 142 -1.64 5.93 -10.58
C ASP A 142 -1.49 4.82 -9.52
N ARG A 143 -0.24 4.38 -9.27
CA ARG A 143 0.04 3.32 -8.30
C ARG A 143 1.29 3.64 -7.51
N VAL A 144 1.17 3.67 -6.20
CA VAL A 144 2.29 3.67 -5.25
C VAL A 144 2.36 2.28 -4.64
N LEU A 145 3.24 1.46 -5.20
CA LEU A 145 3.41 0.09 -4.76
C LEU A 145 4.06 0.04 -3.39
N VAL A 146 3.52 -0.84 -2.55
CA VAL A 146 4.02 -1.10 -1.22
C VAL A 146 4.32 -2.58 -1.08
N LYS A 147 5.45 -2.89 -0.47
CA LYS A 147 5.74 -4.25 -0.03
C LYS A 147 5.01 -4.51 1.29
N LEU A 148 4.67 -5.77 1.56
CA LEU A 148 3.91 -6.14 2.76
C LEU A 148 4.62 -5.71 4.07
N ASP A 149 5.95 -5.73 4.11
CA ASP A 149 6.76 -5.29 5.25
C ASP A 149 6.74 -3.77 5.50
N GLN A 150 6.23 -3.00 4.54
CA GLN A 150 6.08 -1.54 4.61
C GLN A 150 4.69 -1.13 5.11
N VAL A 151 3.80 -2.08 5.34
CA VAL A 151 2.41 -1.81 5.73
C VAL A 151 2.33 -1.81 7.27
N PRO A 152 1.74 -0.79 7.91
CA PRO A 152 1.56 -0.77 9.36
C PRO A 152 0.86 -2.04 9.85
N LYS A 153 1.37 -2.64 10.92
CA LYS A 153 0.81 -3.89 11.48
C LYS A 153 -0.65 -3.72 11.88
N GLN A 154 -1.00 -2.55 12.40
CA GLN A 154 -2.35 -2.20 12.83
C GLN A 154 -3.31 -2.16 11.64
N LEU A 155 -2.90 -1.60 10.51
CA LEU A 155 -3.69 -1.60 9.28
C LEU A 155 -3.92 -3.03 8.79
N LEU A 156 -2.87 -3.86 8.78
CA LEU A 156 -2.98 -5.26 8.36
C LEU A 156 -3.93 -6.06 9.26
N GLN A 157 -3.80 -5.90 10.57
CA GLN A 157 -4.67 -6.56 11.56
C GLN A 157 -6.12 -6.10 11.43
N ALA A 158 -6.36 -4.80 11.24
CA ALA A 158 -7.69 -4.26 11.05
C ALA A 158 -8.33 -4.80 9.76
N LEU A 159 -7.59 -4.80 8.64
CA LEU A 159 -8.06 -5.34 7.37
C LEU A 159 -8.47 -6.81 7.51
N LEU A 160 -7.60 -7.65 8.08
CA LEU A 160 -7.90 -9.07 8.28
C LEU A 160 -9.07 -9.27 9.23
N ALA A 161 -9.14 -8.53 10.34
CA ALA A 161 -10.24 -8.67 11.29
C ALA A 161 -11.62 -8.33 10.70
N VAL A 162 -11.66 -7.34 9.79
CA VAL A 162 -12.91 -6.85 9.17
C VAL A 162 -13.29 -7.69 7.95
N GLU A 163 -12.35 -7.90 7.04
CA GLU A 163 -12.64 -8.53 5.73
C GLU A 163 -12.52 -10.05 5.77
N ASP A 164 -11.48 -10.59 6.40
CA ASP A 164 -11.15 -12.01 6.30
C ASP A 164 -10.29 -12.54 7.47
N ARG A 165 -10.94 -12.79 8.61
CA ARG A 165 -10.25 -13.09 9.88
C ARG A 165 -9.40 -14.36 9.82
N ASP A 166 -9.85 -15.35 9.06
CA ASP A 166 -9.22 -16.67 8.98
C ASP A 166 -8.41 -16.79 7.65
N PHE A 167 -7.98 -15.65 7.07
CA PHE A 167 -7.34 -15.55 5.74
C PHE A 167 -6.21 -16.56 5.50
N PHE A 168 -5.36 -16.75 6.51
CA PHE A 168 -4.21 -17.64 6.44
C PHE A 168 -4.57 -19.13 6.63
N GLU A 169 -5.79 -19.45 7.07
CA GLU A 169 -6.22 -20.82 7.34
C GLU A 169 -6.90 -21.48 6.13
N HIS A 170 -7.49 -20.69 5.24
CA HIS A 170 -8.32 -21.21 4.15
C HIS A 170 -7.64 -21.12 2.78
N PHE A 171 -8.19 -21.83 1.80
CA PHE A 171 -7.63 -21.97 0.47
C PHE A 171 -8.57 -21.39 -0.59
N GLY A 172 -8.48 -20.09 -0.82
CA GLY A 172 -9.32 -19.29 -1.71
C GLY A 172 -10.70 -18.95 -1.14
N LEU A 173 -11.31 -19.87 -0.40
CA LEU A 173 -12.68 -19.79 0.08
C LEU A 173 -12.78 -20.07 1.59
N SER A 174 -13.51 -19.23 2.31
CA SER A 174 -13.79 -19.43 3.73
C SER A 174 -15.15 -20.10 3.93
N ILE A 175 -15.16 -21.40 4.23
CA ILE A 175 -16.41 -22.14 4.53
C ILE A 175 -17.09 -21.52 5.76
N LYS A 176 -16.31 -21.22 6.80
CA LYS A 176 -16.79 -20.53 8.02
C LYS A 176 -17.38 -19.16 7.67
N GLY A 177 -16.70 -18.39 6.82
CA GLY A 177 -17.14 -17.06 6.36
C GLY A 177 -18.46 -17.10 5.59
N ILE A 178 -18.59 -18.05 4.67
CA ILE A 178 -19.81 -18.28 3.89
C ILE A 178 -20.97 -18.70 4.81
N ALA A 179 -20.75 -19.67 5.71
CA ALA A 179 -21.77 -20.13 6.63
C ALA A 179 -22.25 -19.01 7.57
N ARG A 180 -21.32 -18.24 8.14
CA ARG A 180 -21.63 -17.06 8.97
C ARG A 180 -22.48 -16.05 8.21
N ALA A 181 -22.09 -15.71 6.98
CA ALA A 181 -22.82 -14.74 6.17
C ALA A 181 -24.23 -15.25 5.81
N LEU A 182 -24.37 -16.54 5.50
CA LEU A 182 -25.66 -17.16 5.23
C LEU A 182 -26.59 -17.08 6.45
N VAL A 183 -26.11 -17.48 7.63
CA VAL A 183 -26.89 -17.43 8.88
C VAL A 183 -27.30 -16.00 9.20
N ALA A 184 -26.38 -15.05 9.12
CA ALA A 184 -26.66 -13.64 9.39
C ALA A 184 -27.72 -13.07 8.43
N ASN A 185 -27.59 -13.33 7.13
CA ASN A 185 -28.50 -12.83 6.11
C ASN A 185 -29.91 -13.46 6.21
N LEU A 186 -29.99 -14.75 6.57
CA LEU A 186 -31.27 -15.42 6.83
C LEU A 186 -31.95 -14.85 8.08
N ALA A 187 -31.20 -14.58 9.14
CA ALA A 187 -31.73 -13.98 10.37
C ALA A 187 -32.21 -12.54 10.15
N SER A 188 -31.57 -11.78 9.27
CA SER A 188 -31.97 -10.40 8.95
C SER A 188 -33.03 -10.28 7.85
N GLY A 189 -33.31 -11.33 7.08
CA GLY A 189 -34.19 -11.29 5.91
C GLY A 189 -33.65 -10.46 4.73
N GLU A 190 -32.42 -9.97 4.83
CA GLU A 190 -31.74 -9.09 3.87
C GLU A 190 -30.24 -9.42 3.82
N VAL A 191 -29.58 -9.11 2.71
CA VAL A 191 -28.13 -9.31 2.57
C VAL A 191 -27.39 -8.21 3.33
N ARG A 192 -26.95 -8.50 4.55
CA ARG A 192 -26.20 -7.57 5.41
C ARG A 192 -24.71 -7.88 5.48
N GLN A 193 -24.33 -9.14 5.25
CA GLN A 193 -22.96 -9.59 5.40
C GLN A 193 -22.45 -10.31 4.15
N GLY A 194 -21.23 -9.96 3.74
CA GLY A 194 -20.48 -10.69 2.72
C GLY A 194 -19.80 -11.94 3.30
N GLY A 195 -19.74 -13.00 2.50
CA GLY A 195 -18.96 -14.21 2.79
C GLY A 195 -17.74 -14.38 1.89
N SER A 196 -17.30 -13.31 1.22
CA SER A 196 -16.19 -13.37 0.25
C SER A 196 -14.85 -13.15 0.96
N THR A 197 -13.83 -13.89 0.55
CA THR A 197 -12.45 -13.78 1.07
C THR A 197 -11.69 -12.65 0.39
N LEU A 198 -10.52 -12.27 0.95
CA LEU A 198 -9.61 -11.32 0.29
C LEU A 198 -9.14 -11.86 -1.08
N THR A 199 -8.84 -13.16 -1.19
CA THR A 199 -8.46 -13.81 -2.46
C THR A 199 -9.58 -13.68 -3.51
N GLN A 200 -10.84 -13.87 -3.12
CA GLN A 200 -11.99 -13.68 -4.01
C GLN A 200 -12.16 -12.23 -4.46
N GLN A 201 -11.98 -11.28 -3.54
CA GLN A 201 -12.04 -9.86 -3.88
C GLN A 201 -10.91 -9.45 -4.83
N LEU A 202 -9.69 -9.95 -4.62
CA LEU A 202 -8.55 -9.75 -5.52
C LEU A 202 -8.86 -10.27 -6.92
N VAL A 203 -9.33 -11.51 -7.02
CA VAL A 203 -9.69 -12.13 -8.31
C VAL A 203 -10.75 -11.31 -9.04
N LYS A 204 -11.79 -10.87 -8.32
CA LYS A 204 -12.85 -10.04 -8.87
C LYS A 204 -12.30 -8.74 -9.47
N ASN A 205 -11.36 -8.09 -8.79
CA ASN A 205 -10.82 -6.80 -9.22
C ASN A 205 -9.81 -6.96 -10.37
N PHE A 206 -8.96 -7.98 -10.36
CA PHE A 206 -7.93 -8.19 -11.37
C PHE A 206 -8.45 -8.81 -12.68
N TYR A 207 -9.38 -9.77 -12.60
CA TYR A 207 -9.65 -10.68 -13.72
C TYR A 207 -11.07 -10.59 -14.27
N LEU A 208 -12.01 -10.07 -13.48
CA LEU A 208 -13.44 -10.17 -13.81
C LEU A 208 -14.06 -8.78 -14.00
N SER A 209 -15.14 -8.73 -14.79
CA SER A 209 -15.94 -7.52 -14.93
C SER A 209 -16.82 -7.27 -13.69
N SER A 210 -17.36 -6.05 -13.59
CA SER A 210 -18.26 -5.64 -12.51
C SER A 210 -19.67 -6.24 -12.59
N GLU A 211 -19.94 -7.13 -13.56
CA GLU A 211 -21.24 -7.78 -13.75
C GLU A 211 -21.65 -8.56 -12.50
N ARG A 212 -22.95 -8.59 -12.15
CA ARG A 212 -23.44 -9.37 -11.01
C ARG A 212 -24.21 -10.60 -11.49
N SER A 213 -23.50 -11.73 -11.62
CA SER A 213 -24.12 -13.03 -11.96
C SER A 213 -23.58 -14.17 -11.09
N LEU A 214 -24.40 -15.21 -10.87
CA LEU A 214 -24.01 -16.39 -10.10
C LEU A 214 -22.94 -17.22 -10.84
N SER A 215 -22.97 -17.23 -12.17
CA SER A 215 -21.92 -17.86 -13.00
C SER A 215 -20.58 -17.17 -12.79
N ARG A 216 -20.52 -15.83 -12.82
CA ARG A 216 -19.32 -15.07 -12.50
C ARG A 216 -18.82 -15.38 -11.09
N LYS A 217 -19.73 -15.49 -10.11
CA LYS A 217 -19.35 -15.82 -8.72
C LYS A 217 -18.76 -17.23 -8.58
N GLY A 218 -19.24 -18.20 -9.38
CA GLY A 218 -18.65 -19.53 -9.46
C GLY A 218 -17.24 -19.51 -10.07
N ILE A 219 -17.04 -18.75 -11.15
CA ILE A 219 -15.72 -18.55 -11.76
C ILE A 219 -14.75 -17.88 -10.77
N GLU A 220 -15.20 -16.83 -10.08
CA GLU A 220 -14.43 -16.15 -9.02
C GLU A 220 -13.96 -17.12 -7.93
N ALA A 221 -14.84 -18.05 -7.52
CA ALA A 221 -14.51 -19.05 -6.51
C ALA A 221 -13.45 -20.05 -6.99
N ILE A 222 -13.57 -20.55 -8.23
CA ILE A 222 -12.57 -21.44 -8.84
C ILE A 222 -11.22 -20.72 -8.96
N MET A 223 -11.24 -19.49 -9.48
CA MET A 223 -10.03 -18.70 -9.65
C MET A 223 -9.37 -18.34 -8.32
N ALA A 224 -10.13 -18.07 -7.26
CA ALA A 224 -9.56 -17.83 -5.94
C ALA A 224 -8.85 -19.06 -5.35
N VAL A 225 -9.40 -20.26 -5.57
CA VAL A 225 -8.77 -21.52 -5.18
C VAL A 225 -7.48 -21.76 -5.97
N LEU A 226 -7.50 -21.54 -7.28
CA LEU A 226 -6.31 -21.66 -8.13
C LEU A 226 -5.23 -20.64 -7.74
N LEU A 227 -5.61 -19.41 -7.40
CA LEU A 227 -4.67 -18.38 -6.98
C LEU A 227 -3.96 -18.75 -5.67
N ASP A 228 -4.71 -19.18 -4.65
CA ASP A 228 -4.14 -19.68 -3.38
C ASP A 228 -3.36 -21.01 -3.54
N PHE A 229 -3.51 -21.72 -4.67
CA PHE A 229 -2.70 -22.90 -4.98
C PHE A 229 -1.33 -22.56 -5.52
N HIS A 230 -1.21 -21.48 -6.29
CA HIS A 230 0.05 -21.11 -6.95
C HIS A 230 0.89 -20.12 -6.15
N TYR A 231 0.27 -19.31 -5.28
CA TYR A 231 0.94 -18.20 -4.62
C TYR A 231 0.78 -18.23 -3.11
N ASP A 232 1.81 -17.75 -2.42
CA ASP A 232 1.78 -17.66 -0.97
C ASP A 232 0.77 -16.59 -0.52
N LYS A 233 0.16 -16.82 0.66
CA LYS A 233 -0.78 -15.88 1.28
C LYS A 233 -0.24 -14.47 1.41
N THR A 234 1.07 -14.33 1.65
CA THR A 234 1.74 -13.03 1.74
C THR A 234 1.79 -12.31 0.40
N GLU A 235 2.01 -13.03 -0.71
CA GLU A 235 2.00 -12.45 -2.05
C GLU A 235 0.59 -12.02 -2.47
N ILE A 236 -0.42 -12.85 -2.16
CA ILE A 236 -1.83 -12.53 -2.42
C ILE A 236 -2.27 -11.31 -1.63
N LEU A 237 -1.86 -11.21 -0.37
CA LEU A 237 -2.18 -10.07 0.48
C LEU A 237 -1.47 -8.79 0.02
N GLU A 238 -0.19 -8.87 -0.35
CA GLU A 238 0.54 -7.76 -0.96
C GLU A 238 -0.13 -7.31 -2.26
N ALA A 239 -0.54 -8.23 -3.12
CA ALA A 239 -1.23 -7.91 -4.36
C ALA A 239 -2.59 -7.24 -4.10
N TYR A 240 -3.35 -7.74 -3.12
CA TYR A 240 -4.61 -7.14 -2.69
C TYR A 240 -4.43 -5.68 -2.22
N LEU A 241 -3.43 -5.46 -1.35
CA LEU A 241 -3.13 -4.13 -0.82
C LEU A 241 -2.75 -3.14 -1.91
N ASN A 242 -2.17 -3.59 -3.02
CA ASN A 242 -1.79 -2.75 -4.15
C ASN A 242 -2.88 -2.58 -5.22
N GLU A 243 -3.99 -3.33 -5.14
CA GLU A 243 -5.04 -3.34 -6.15
C GLU A 243 -6.37 -2.78 -5.67
N VAL A 244 -6.66 -2.93 -4.38
CA VAL A 244 -7.97 -2.57 -3.82
C VAL A 244 -8.36 -1.15 -4.21
N TYR A 245 -9.55 -1.00 -4.79
CA TYR A 245 -10.10 0.30 -5.14
C TYR A 245 -10.46 1.04 -3.84
N LEU A 246 -9.92 2.24 -3.65
CA LEU A 246 -10.14 3.05 -2.44
C LEU A 246 -10.88 4.35 -2.72
N GLY A 247 -10.90 4.84 -3.96
CA GLY A 247 -11.55 6.10 -4.28
C GLY A 247 -11.40 6.57 -5.71
N GLN A 248 -11.88 7.78 -5.99
CA GLN A 248 -11.85 8.41 -7.30
C GLN A 248 -11.36 9.86 -7.18
N ALA A 249 -10.34 10.21 -7.97
CA ALA A 249 -9.81 11.56 -8.13
C ALA A 249 -10.17 12.09 -9.53
N GLY A 250 -11.36 12.68 -9.67
CA GLY A 250 -11.87 13.15 -10.97
C GLY A 250 -12.01 11.99 -11.96
N LYS A 251 -11.17 11.96 -13.00
CA LYS A 251 -11.15 10.89 -14.01
C LYS A 251 -10.24 9.71 -13.67
N ARG A 252 -9.52 9.75 -12.53
CA ARG A 252 -8.56 8.73 -12.12
C ARG A 252 -9.11 7.91 -10.96
N ALA A 253 -8.99 6.59 -11.03
CA ALA A 253 -9.30 5.71 -9.92
C ALA A 253 -8.06 5.60 -9.00
N ILE A 254 -8.29 5.63 -7.69
CA ILE A 254 -7.26 5.47 -6.66
C ILE A 254 -7.28 4.00 -6.23
N HIS A 255 -6.24 3.28 -6.64
CA HIS A 255 -6.04 1.87 -6.31
C HIS A 255 -4.84 1.70 -5.39
N GLY A 256 -5.01 0.80 -4.43
CA GLY A 256 -3.98 0.39 -3.49
C GLY A 256 -3.80 1.35 -2.30
N VAL A 257 -3.45 0.77 -1.16
CA VAL A 257 -3.33 1.49 0.12
C VAL A 257 -2.20 2.51 0.14
N GLY A 258 -1.14 2.27 -0.64
CA GLY A 258 -0.02 3.22 -0.76
C GLY A 258 -0.47 4.56 -1.34
N LEU A 259 -1.17 4.53 -2.47
CA LEU A 259 -1.71 5.74 -3.08
C LEU A 259 -2.88 6.29 -2.27
N GLY A 260 -3.73 5.42 -1.71
CA GLY A 260 -4.84 5.84 -0.83
C GLY A 260 -4.37 6.67 0.36
N SER A 261 -3.27 6.28 1.02
CA SER A 261 -2.69 7.03 2.14
C SER A 261 -2.31 8.46 1.75
N LEU A 262 -1.59 8.61 0.64
CA LEU A 262 -1.16 9.92 0.13
C LEU A 262 -2.37 10.73 -0.34
N PHE A 263 -3.33 10.11 -1.02
CA PHE A 263 -4.49 10.81 -1.55
C PHE A 263 -5.43 11.35 -0.46
N TYR A 264 -5.69 10.56 0.59
CA TYR A 264 -6.64 10.94 1.64
C TYR A 264 -6.02 11.70 2.80
N PHE A 265 -4.76 11.40 3.14
CA PHE A 265 -4.11 11.91 4.35
C PHE A 265 -2.82 12.67 4.08
N ASP A 266 -2.30 12.64 2.85
CA ASP A 266 -1.02 13.25 2.46
C ASP A 266 0.17 12.76 3.31
N VAL A 267 0.07 11.53 3.81
CA VAL A 267 1.05 10.89 4.68
C VAL A 267 1.50 9.57 4.04
N PRO A 268 2.80 9.22 4.07
CA PRO A 268 3.26 7.90 3.64
C PRO A 268 2.58 6.78 4.43
N LEU A 269 2.25 5.66 3.76
CA LEU A 269 1.52 4.54 4.38
C LEU A 269 2.13 4.05 5.71
N ARG A 270 3.46 4.07 5.84
CA ARG A 270 4.19 3.63 7.05
C ARG A 270 3.91 4.47 8.29
N GLU A 271 3.34 5.66 8.12
CA GLU A 271 3.09 6.63 9.18
C GLU A 271 1.60 6.81 9.53
N LEU A 272 0.72 5.99 8.94
CA LEU A 272 -0.69 5.92 9.30
C LEU A 272 -0.91 5.28 10.68
#